data_AF-A0A085YYK7-F1
#
_entry.id   AF-A0A085YYK7-F1
#
_cell.length_a   1.000
_cell.length_b   1.000
_cell.length_c   1.000
_cell.angle_alpha   90.00
_cell.angle_beta   90.00
_cell.angle_gamma   90.00
#
_symmetry.space_group_name_H-M   'P 1'
#
loop_
_entity.id
_entity.type
_entity.pdbx_description
1 polymer ?
#
loop_
_entity_poly.entity_id
_entity_poly.type
_entity_poly.pdbx_seq_one_letter_code
_entity_poly.pdbx_strand_id
1 'polypeptide(L)'
;MDNKELIQLILNAQNDLHSRVKAINDIDVSGEKSKIIVELKNILSRKKNIEQGTMDWDPAAEERVVDIHIIGKLNQVNDDSENKRITEIVSNAVPYIREFGDERKEDAKVIQSIHQKAIYAMIVELTQSEKQNAAENAVVILNHSGFPNAPVGGDVKGILPTTTFTFRYSRLKDEMDSYIHASEGKIQLSEGVKKYIDDNNTQLANDGEFITIESTLSDAIEKNVSSTFNYYIENNKLMICTYQEAAKRWQEWWSKNANIIK
;
A
#
# COMPACT_ATOMS: atom_id res chain seq x y z
N MET A 1 -8.21 20.85 -23.33
CA MET A 1 -6.83 20.67 -23.78
C MET A 1 -6.83 19.56 -24.80
N ASP A 2 -6.03 19.68 -25.86
CA ASP A 2 -5.82 18.55 -26.76
C ASP A 2 -4.82 17.54 -26.15
N ASN A 3 -4.68 16.35 -26.75
CA ASN A 3 -3.76 15.32 -26.25
C ASN A 3 -2.30 15.79 -26.21
N LYS A 4 -1.90 16.72 -27.09
CA LYS A 4 -0.53 17.23 -27.13
C LYS A 4 -0.25 18.11 -25.92
N GLU A 5 -1.18 18.99 -25.56
CA GLU A 5 -1.12 19.81 -24.35
C GLU A 5 -1.12 18.94 -23.09
N LEU A 6 -1.94 17.89 -23.05
CA LEU A 6 -1.99 16.94 -21.92
C LEU A 6 -0.66 16.20 -21.75
N ILE A 7 -0.06 15.71 -22.83
CA ILE A 7 1.26 15.04 -22.81
C ILE A 7 2.35 15.98 -22.26
N GLN A 8 2.35 17.24 -22.67
CA GLN A 8 3.31 18.23 -22.15
C GLN A 8 3.09 18.51 -20.66
N LEU A 9 1.83 18.54 -20.20
CA LEU A 9 1.50 18.68 -18.79
C LEU A 9 2.08 17.50 -17.99
N ILE A 10 1.89 16.27 -18.47
CA ILE A 10 2.36 15.03 -17.82
C ILE A 10 3.89 15.01 -17.73
N LEU A 11 4.60 15.45 -18.77
CA LEU A 11 6.06 15.43 -18.84
C LEU A 11 6.73 16.49 -17.95
N ASN A 12 6.05 17.59 -17.67
CA ASN A 12 6.61 18.66 -16.87
C ASN A 12 6.50 18.34 -15.37
N ALA A 13 7.60 17.88 -14.79
CA ALA A 13 7.71 17.55 -13.36
C ALA A 13 7.57 18.77 -12.42
N GLN A 14 7.51 20.01 -12.93
CA GLN A 14 7.18 21.20 -12.14
C GLN A 14 5.67 21.36 -11.91
N ASN A 15 4.84 20.63 -12.68
CA ASN A 15 3.41 20.56 -12.42
C ASN A 15 3.15 19.60 -11.26
N ASP A 16 2.15 19.92 -10.43
CA ASP A 16 1.77 19.08 -9.30
C ASP A 16 1.25 17.71 -9.76
N LEU A 17 1.43 16.69 -8.90
CA LEU A 17 1.02 15.31 -9.17
C LEU A 17 -0.46 15.20 -9.55
N HIS A 18 -1.35 15.94 -8.88
CA HIS A 18 -2.79 15.85 -9.14
C HIS A 18 -3.13 16.30 -10.56
N SER A 19 -2.58 17.44 -11.00
CA SER A 19 -2.73 17.94 -12.37
C SER A 19 -2.20 16.95 -13.40
N ARG A 20 -1.05 16.32 -13.13
CA ARG A 20 -0.44 15.31 -14.03
C ARG A 20 -1.30 14.06 -14.13
N VAL A 21 -1.77 13.52 -13.00
CA VAL A 21 -2.67 12.34 -12.96
C VAL A 21 -3.99 12.64 -13.65
N LYS A 22 -4.56 13.82 -13.42
CA LYS A 22 -5.76 14.27 -14.13
C LYS A 22 -5.54 14.31 -15.63
N ALA A 23 -4.42 14.85 -16.09
CA ALA A 23 -4.10 14.89 -17.51
C ALA A 23 -3.99 13.50 -18.14
N ILE A 24 -3.42 12.51 -17.43
CA ILE A 24 -3.39 11.10 -17.90
C ILE A 24 -4.81 10.58 -18.11
N ASN A 25 -5.69 10.81 -17.14
CA ASN A 25 -7.08 10.36 -17.20
C ASN A 25 -7.84 11.04 -18.35
N ASP A 26 -7.57 12.33 -18.59
CA ASP A 26 -8.22 13.15 -19.61
C ASP A 26 -7.72 12.88 -21.05
N ILE A 27 -6.63 12.11 -21.25
CA ILE A 27 -6.18 11.73 -22.60
C ILE A 27 -7.31 11.02 -23.35
N ASP A 28 -7.69 11.57 -24.51
CA ASP A 28 -8.67 10.98 -25.39
C ASP A 28 -8.04 9.84 -26.19
N VAL A 29 -8.61 8.64 -26.04
CA VAL A 29 -8.14 7.41 -26.68
C VAL A 29 -9.08 6.92 -27.79
N SER A 30 -10.15 7.66 -28.09
CA SER A 30 -11.17 7.27 -29.07
C SER A 30 -10.68 7.39 -30.53
N GLY A 31 -9.74 8.30 -30.80
CA GLY A 31 -9.19 8.56 -32.14
C GLY A 31 -7.86 7.84 -32.42
N GLU A 32 -6.75 8.57 -32.27
CA GLU A 32 -5.41 8.14 -32.70
C GLU A 32 -4.74 7.13 -31.75
N LYS A 33 -5.44 6.05 -31.42
CA LYS A 33 -5.06 5.05 -30.42
C LYS A 33 -3.59 4.60 -30.51
N SER A 34 -3.11 4.23 -31.70
CA SER A 34 -1.73 3.76 -31.90
C SER A 34 -0.68 4.84 -31.61
N LYS A 35 -0.96 6.11 -31.95
CA LYS A 35 -0.05 7.21 -31.63
C LYS A 35 -0.03 7.47 -30.13
N ILE A 36 -1.19 7.46 -29.48
CA ILE A 36 -1.29 7.64 -28.02
C ILE A 36 -0.55 6.53 -27.27
N ILE A 37 -0.66 5.27 -27.70
CA ILE A 37 0.12 4.16 -27.12
C ILE A 37 1.62 4.46 -27.19
N VAL A 38 2.12 4.90 -28.34
CA VAL A 38 3.55 5.25 -28.51
C VAL A 38 3.95 6.40 -27.59
N GLU A 39 3.15 7.46 -27.52
CA GLU A 39 3.43 8.60 -26.65
C GLU A 39 3.44 8.20 -25.16
N LEU A 40 2.47 7.41 -24.70
CA LEU A 40 2.44 6.91 -23.33
C LEU A 40 3.68 6.06 -23.00
N LYS A 41 4.13 5.20 -23.92
CA LYS A 41 5.37 4.41 -23.75
C LYS A 41 6.63 5.28 -23.76
N ASN A 42 6.64 6.35 -24.56
CA ASN A 42 7.73 7.33 -24.53
C ASN A 42 7.79 8.04 -23.18
N ILE A 43 6.64 8.42 -22.61
CA ILE A 43 6.58 9.01 -21.27
C ILE A 43 7.12 8.01 -20.24
N LEU A 44 6.73 6.73 -20.27
CA LEU A 44 7.28 5.69 -19.36
C LEU A 44 8.79 5.48 -19.48
N SER A 45 9.38 5.89 -20.61
CA SER A 45 10.83 5.78 -20.88
C SER A 45 11.56 7.12 -20.69
N ARG A 46 10.87 8.15 -20.18
CA ARG A 46 11.45 9.48 -19.93
C ARG A 46 12.56 9.41 -18.88
N LYS A 47 13.46 10.39 -18.94
CA LYS A 47 14.38 10.66 -17.82
C LYS A 47 13.57 11.23 -16.66
N LYS A 48 13.48 10.48 -15.58
CA LYS A 48 12.72 10.86 -14.37
C LYS A 48 13.52 11.84 -13.53
N ASN A 49 12.82 12.77 -12.87
CA ASN A 49 13.42 13.52 -11.79
C ASN A 49 13.50 12.60 -10.56
N ILE A 50 14.73 12.26 -10.17
CA ILE A 50 15.03 11.41 -9.01
C ILE A 50 15.89 12.17 -8.00
N GLU A 51 15.88 13.50 -8.05
CA GLU A 51 16.53 14.32 -7.04
C GLU A 51 15.98 14.01 -5.65
N GLN A 52 16.84 14.16 -4.64
CA GLN A 52 16.48 13.89 -3.27
C GLN A 52 15.35 14.85 -2.85
N GLY A 53 14.23 14.26 -2.45
CA GLY A 53 13.05 15.00 -2.01
C GLY A 53 13.28 15.80 -0.73
N THR A 54 12.26 16.58 -0.35
CA THR A 54 12.17 17.25 0.95
C THR A 54 11.29 16.45 1.90
N MET A 55 11.15 16.92 3.14
CA MET A 55 10.16 16.37 4.09
C MET A 55 8.71 16.55 3.62
N ASP A 56 8.46 17.38 2.59
CA ASP A 56 7.12 17.67 2.04
C ASP A 56 6.96 17.28 0.55
N TRP A 57 7.96 16.65 -0.07
CA TRP A 57 7.88 16.25 -1.48
C TRP A 57 8.90 15.16 -1.83
N ASP A 58 8.44 14.03 -2.38
CA ASP A 58 9.31 12.98 -2.95
C ASP A 58 9.12 12.89 -4.47
N PRO A 59 10.04 13.45 -5.28
CA PRO A 59 9.95 13.40 -6.74
C PRO A 59 9.92 11.97 -7.28
N ALA A 60 10.63 11.05 -6.64
CA ALA A 60 10.66 9.66 -7.09
C ALA A 60 9.31 8.97 -6.86
N ALA A 61 8.63 9.30 -5.76
CA ALA A 61 7.27 8.85 -5.47
C ALA A 61 6.27 9.37 -6.51
N GLU A 62 6.28 10.67 -6.80
CA GLU A 62 5.39 11.24 -7.80
C GLU A 62 5.59 10.62 -9.19
N GLU A 63 6.84 10.40 -9.60
CA GLU A 63 7.13 9.75 -10.88
C GLU A 63 6.64 8.30 -10.94
N ARG A 64 6.67 7.55 -9.82
CA ARG A 64 6.09 6.20 -9.72
C ARG A 64 4.57 6.24 -9.87
N VAL A 65 3.89 7.17 -9.19
CA VAL A 65 2.43 7.34 -9.30
C VAL A 65 2.05 7.70 -10.75
N VAL A 66 2.79 8.60 -11.39
CA VAL A 66 2.57 8.91 -12.82
C VAL A 66 2.74 7.65 -13.69
N ASP A 67 3.78 6.85 -13.45
CA ASP A 67 4.03 5.63 -14.23
C ASP A 67 2.90 4.60 -14.11
N ILE A 68 2.41 4.33 -12.89
CA ILE A 68 1.33 3.35 -12.70
C ILE A 68 0.05 3.82 -13.40
N HIS A 69 -0.26 5.12 -13.34
CA HIS A 69 -1.43 5.70 -14.01
C HIS A 69 -1.31 5.61 -15.54
N ILE A 70 -0.10 5.79 -16.10
CA ILE A 70 0.13 5.58 -17.53
C ILE A 70 -0.08 4.11 -17.91
N ILE A 71 0.41 3.16 -17.11
CA ILE A 71 0.15 1.73 -17.34
C ILE A 71 -1.36 1.42 -17.27
N GLY A 72 -2.07 2.01 -16.31
CA GLY A 72 -3.53 1.92 -16.24
C GLY A 72 -4.20 2.44 -17.52
N LYS A 73 -3.77 3.58 -18.04
CA LYS A 73 -4.27 4.17 -19.28
C LYS A 73 -3.96 3.32 -20.52
N LEU A 74 -2.77 2.69 -20.58
CA LEU A 74 -2.40 1.72 -21.62
C LEU A 74 -3.34 0.50 -21.61
N ASN A 75 -3.69 -0.02 -20.43
CA ASN A 75 -4.63 -1.14 -20.33
C ASN A 75 -6.05 -0.78 -20.77
N GLN A 76 -6.51 0.47 -20.55
CA GLN A 76 -7.80 0.95 -21.09
C GLN A 76 -7.85 0.93 -22.63
N VAL A 77 -6.69 0.96 -23.28
CA VAL A 77 -6.54 0.81 -24.74
C VAL A 77 -6.12 -0.60 -25.15
N ASN A 78 -6.26 -1.60 -24.28
CA ASN A 78 -5.88 -3.00 -24.52
C ASN A 78 -4.39 -3.16 -24.87
N ASP A 79 -3.51 -2.30 -24.34
CA ASP A 79 -2.06 -2.47 -24.44
C ASP A 79 -1.53 -2.92 -23.06
N ASP A 80 -1.11 -4.18 -22.98
CA ASP A 80 -0.64 -4.83 -21.75
C ASP A 80 0.89 -4.98 -21.71
N SER A 81 1.61 -4.39 -22.67
CA SER A 81 3.05 -4.64 -22.85
C SER A 81 3.90 -4.17 -21.67
N GLU A 82 3.38 -3.23 -20.90
CA GLU A 82 4.06 -2.65 -19.73
C GLU A 82 3.60 -3.25 -18.39
N ASN A 83 2.69 -4.25 -18.39
CA ASN A 83 2.15 -4.83 -17.14
C ASN A 83 3.24 -5.45 -16.25
N LYS A 84 4.36 -5.90 -16.83
CA LYS A 84 5.50 -6.40 -16.05
C LYS A 84 6.19 -5.31 -15.23
N ARG A 85 6.10 -4.03 -15.60
CA ARG A 85 6.69 -2.92 -14.83
C ARG A 85 5.95 -2.66 -13.52
N ILE A 86 4.70 -3.14 -13.38
CA ILE A 86 3.91 -2.96 -12.16
C ILE A 86 4.62 -3.54 -10.95
N THR A 87 5.27 -4.71 -11.08
CA THR A 87 6.01 -5.31 -9.95
C THR A 87 7.22 -4.50 -9.54
N GLU A 88 7.91 -3.86 -10.50
CA GLU A 88 9.01 -2.96 -10.21
C GLU A 88 8.52 -1.70 -9.49
N ILE A 89 7.39 -1.13 -9.91
CA ILE A 89 6.77 0.02 -9.25
C ILE A 89 6.39 -0.34 -7.81
N VAL A 90 5.63 -1.42 -7.62
CA VAL A 90 5.19 -1.89 -6.29
C VAL A 90 6.39 -2.23 -5.40
N SER A 91 7.42 -2.89 -5.93
CA SER A 91 8.61 -3.24 -5.15
C SER A 91 9.38 -2.02 -4.64
N ASN A 92 9.31 -0.89 -5.35
CA ASN A 92 10.04 0.33 -5.04
C ASN A 92 9.17 1.42 -4.42
N ALA A 93 7.89 1.12 -4.14
CA ALA A 93 7.02 2.05 -3.44
C ALA A 93 7.61 2.40 -2.06
N VAL A 94 7.49 3.65 -1.68
CA VAL A 94 7.95 4.14 -0.38
C VAL A 94 6.93 3.70 0.67
N PRO A 95 7.38 3.16 1.82
CA PRO A 95 6.48 2.81 2.92
C PRO A 95 5.63 4.01 3.35
N TYR A 96 4.50 3.74 4.02
CA TYR A 96 3.61 4.80 4.49
C TYR A 96 4.37 5.86 5.30
N ILE A 97 4.27 7.10 4.86
CA ILE A 97 4.73 8.27 5.59
C ILE A 97 3.50 9.10 5.92
N ARG A 98 3.31 9.40 7.21
CA ARG A 98 2.07 9.97 7.74
C ARG A 98 1.68 11.29 7.07
N GLU A 99 2.68 12.08 6.75
CA GLU A 99 2.61 13.41 6.14
C GLU A 99 2.19 13.35 4.67
N PHE A 100 2.40 12.22 3.98
CA PHE A 100 2.22 12.07 2.53
C PHE A 100 1.05 11.18 2.11
N GLY A 101 0.40 10.53 3.06
CA GLY A 101 -0.54 9.47 2.74
C GLY A 101 0.16 8.20 2.29
N ASP A 102 -0.58 7.27 1.71
CA ASP A 102 -0.08 5.94 1.32
C ASP A 102 -0.23 5.77 -0.19
N GLU A 103 0.84 6.04 -0.95
CA GLU A 103 0.84 5.92 -2.43
C GLU A 103 0.43 4.51 -2.89
N ARG A 104 0.71 3.49 -2.07
CA ARG A 104 0.36 2.09 -2.35
C ARG A 104 -1.17 1.93 -2.45
N LYS A 105 -1.95 2.76 -1.75
CA LYS A 105 -3.41 2.74 -1.87
C LYS A 105 -3.89 3.26 -3.21
N GLU A 106 -3.20 4.25 -3.79
CA GLU A 106 -3.51 4.74 -5.13
C GLU A 106 -3.07 3.73 -6.20
N ASP A 107 -1.87 3.15 -6.06
CA ASP A 107 -1.39 2.06 -6.92
C ASP A 107 -2.40 0.90 -6.94
N ALA A 108 -2.92 0.51 -5.78
CA ALA A 108 -3.91 -0.56 -5.67
C ALA A 108 -5.20 -0.26 -6.43
N LYS A 109 -5.69 1.00 -6.42
CA LYS A 109 -6.86 1.40 -7.21
C LYS A 109 -6.60 1.32 -8.71
N VAL A 110 -5.42 1.76 -9.16
CA VAL A 110 -5.05 1.68 -10.58
C VAL A 110 -4.95 0.22 -11.00
N ILE A 111 -4.25 -0.62 -10.23
CA ILE A 111 -4.13 -2.06 -10.48
C ILE A 111 -5.51 -2.73 -10.52
N GLN A 112 -6.40 -2.36 -9.60
CA GLN A 112 -7.78 -2.83 -9.59
C GLN A 112 -8.54 -2.47 -10.87
N SER A 113 -8.36 -1.25 -11.39
CA SER A 113 -9.02 -0.82 -12.64
C SER A 113 -8.54 -1.56 -13.90
N ILE A 114 -7.38 -2.22 -13.85
CA ILE A 114 -6.86 -3.01 -14.99
C ILE A 114 -7.61 -4.34 -15.13
N HIS A 115 -8.17 -4.88 -14.04
CA HIS A 115 -8.98 -6.11 -14.05
C HIS A 115 -8.29 -7.32 -14.72
N GLN A 116 -6.97 -7.46 -14.54
CA GLN A 116 -6.23 -8.62 -15.06
C GLN A 116 -5.67 -9.49 -13.93
N LYS A 117 -6.17 -10.72 -13.83
CA LYS A 117 -5.68 -11.75 -12.89
C LYS A 117 -4.16 -11.94 -12.93
N ALA A 118 -3.54 -11.84 -14.11
CA ALA A 118 -2.10 -12.03 -14.27
C ALA A 118 -1.27 -11.00 -13.47
N ILE A 119 -1.75 -9.76 -13.34
CA ILE A 119 -1.07 -8.73 -12.54
C ILE A 119 -1.07 -9.10 -11.07
N TYR A 120 -2.19 -9.56 -10.56
CA TYR A 120 -2.29 -10.01 -9.17
C TYR A 120 -1.43 -11.25 -8.89
N ALA A 121 -1.30 -12.18 -9.84
CA ALA A 121 -0.36 -13.29 -9.71
C ALA A 121 1.08 -12.77 -9.53
N MET A 122 1.50 -11.80 -10.34
CA MET A 122 2.82 -11.19 -10.22
C MET A 122 3.03 -10.45 -8.88
N ILE A 123 2.00 -9.78 -8.36
CA ILE A 123 2.06 -9.12 -7.04
C ILE A 123 2.13 -10.16 -5.91
N VAL A 124 1.39 -11.26 -6.01
CA VAL A 124 1.47 -12.36 -5.04
C VAL A 124 2.85 -12.99 -5.06
N GLU A 125 3.48 -13.17 -6.22
CA GLU A 125 4.87 -13.63 -6.31
C GLU A 125 5.84 -12.67 -5.60
N LEU A 126 5.62 -11.36 -5.72
CA LEU A 126 6.45 -10.35 -5.05
C LEU A 126 6.43 -10.46 -3.51
N THR A 127 5.36 -11.02 -2.93
CA THR A 127 5.29 -11.30 -1.48
C THR A 127 6.33 -12.32 -0.99
N GLN A 128 6.96 -13.07 -1.91
CA GLN A 128 8.05 -14.02 -1.61
C GLN A 128 9.43 -13.36 -1.58
N SER A 129 9.51 -12.06 -1.89
CA SER A 129 10.78 -11.34 -1.93
C SER A 129 11.48 -11.35 -0.58
N GLU A 130 12.80 -11.63 -0.58
CA GLU A 130 13.65 -11.50 0.60
C GLU A 130 13.84 -10.03 1.02
N LYS A 131 13.58 -9.08 0.11
CA LYS A 131 13.57 -7.66 0.44
C LYS A 131 12.30 -7.33 1.21
N GLN A 132 12.45 -7.05 2.50
CA GLN A 132 11.33 -6.76 3.41
C GLN A 132 10.34 -5.72 2.84
N ASN A 133 10.83 -4.59 2.31
CA ASN A 133 9.98 -3.53 1.76
C ASN A 133 9.16 -4.00 0.56
N ALA A 134 9.71 -4.86 -0.30
CA ALA A 134 8.99 -5.36 -1.47
C ALA A 134 7.82 -6.26 -1.08
N ALA A 135 8.04 -7.16 -0.11
CA ALA A 135 6.99 -8.03 0.41
C ALA A 135 5.91 -7.24 1.15
N GLU A 136 6.31 -6.24 1.96
CA GLU A 136 5.39 -5.32 2.62
C GLU A 136 4.50 -4.59 1.60
N ASN A 137 5.10 -3.95 0.61
CA ASN A 137 4.36 -3.19 -0.39
C ASN A 137 3.37 -4.07 -1.13
N ALA A 138 3.78 -5.27 -1.55
CA ALA A 138 2.90 -6.24 -2.19
C ALA A 138 1.70 -6.60 -1.31
N VAL A 139 1.91 -6.85 -0.01
CA VAL A 139 0.81 -7.11 0.94
C VAL A 139 -0.13 -5.91 1.07
N VAL A 140 0.39 -4.68 1.14
CA VAL A 140 -0.43 -3.48 1.23
C VAL A 140 -1.29 -3.30 -0.03
N ILE A 141 -0.73 -3.52 -1.22
CA ILE A 141 -1.49 -3.50 -2.48
C ILE A 141 -2.62 -4.53 -2.43
N LEU A 142 -2.31 -5.78 -2.06
CA LEU A 142 -3.31 -6.86 -2.03
C LEU A 142 -4.43 -6.58 -1.02
N ASN A 143 -4.10 -6.03 0.15
CA ASN A 143 -5.09 -5.61 1.15
C ASN A 143 -6.05 -4.53 0.63
N HIS A 144 -5.60 -3.68 -0.30
CA HIS A 144 -6.42 -2.61 -0.89
C HIS A 144 -7.01 -2.97 -2.26
N SER A 145 -6.81 -4.21 -2.73
CA SER A 145 -7.31 -4.66 -4.05
C SER A 145 -8.80 -5.03 -4.05
N GLY A 146 -9.45 -5.07 -2.88
CA GLY A 146 -10.89 -5.35 -2.77
C GLY A 146 -11.28 -6.81 -3.03
N PHE A 147 -10.36 -7.75 -2.83
CA PHE A 147 -10.68 -9.18 -2.96
C PHE A 147 -11.70 -9.63 -1.90
N PRO A 148 -12.71 -10.43 -2.28
CA PRO A 148 -13.66 -10.98 -1.33
C PRO A 148 -12.96 -11.95 -0.38
N ASN A 149 -13.30 -11.90 0.91
CA ASN A 149 -12.71 -12.76 1.95
C ASN A 149 -11.17 -12.71 1.94
N ALA A 150 -10.60 -11.51 1.82
CA ALA A 150 -9.16 -11.32 1.91
C ALA A 150 -8.59 -11.99 3.19
N PRO A 151 -7.44 -12.67 3.11
CA PRO A 151 -6.88 -13.45 4.23
C PRO A 151 -6.25 -12.58 5.33
N VAL A 152 -6.19 -11.28 5.10
CA VAL A 152 -5.57 -10.25 5.92
C VAL A 152 -6.51 -9.04 5.94
N GLY A 153 -6.54 -8.32 7.06
CA GLY A 153 -7.52 -7.28 7.36
C GLY A 153 -8.82 -7.83 7.96
N GLY A 154 -9.85 -6.99 8.00
CA GLY A 154 -11.18 -7.32 8.50
C GLY A 154 -11.80 -6.17 9.29
N ASP A 155 -13.08 -6.31 9.64
CA ASP A 155 -13.80 -5.30 10.43
C ASP A 155 -13.34 -5.32 11.89
N VAL A 156 -12.44 -4.41 12.23
CA VAL A 156 -11.91 -4.23 13.58
C VAL A 156 -12.99 -3.69 14.54
N LYS A 157 -13.87 -2.81 14.06
CA LYS A 157 -14.91 -2.16 14.86
C LYS A 157 -16.01 -3.14 15.30
N GLY A 158 -16.24 -4.19 14.52
CA GLY A 158 -17.14 -5.28 14.87
C GLY A 158 -16.63 -6.19 16.00
N ILE A 159 -15.33 -6.12 16.35
CA ILE A 159 -14.67 -7.05 17.29
C ILE A 159 -14.19 -6.35 18.55
N LEU A 160 -13.67 -5.13 18.40
CA LEU A 160 -13.06 -4.37 19.48
C LEU A 160 -14.08 -3.42 20.13
N PRO A 161 -13.91 -3.11 21.43
CA PRO A 161 -14.78 -2.17 22.12
C PRO A 161 -14.72 -0.77 21.48
N THR A 162 -15.88 -0.11 21.40
CA THR A 162 -15.99 1.29 20.92
C THR A 162 -15.64 2.32 21.99
N THR A 163 -15.30 1.87 23.20
CA THR A 163 -14.91 2.73 24.32
C THR A 163 -13.59 3.43 24.00
N THR A 164 -13.47 4.68 24.43
CA THR A 164 -12.22 5.45 24.35
C THR A 164 -11.29 5.06 25.51
N PHE A 165 -10.02 4.86 25.19
CA PHE A 165 -8.96 4.59 26.16
C PHE A 165 -7.88 5.67 26.08
N THR A 166 -7.20 5.90 27.20
CA THR A 166 -5.97 6.68 27.23
C THR A 166 -4.79 5.72 27.18
N PHE A 167 -4.14 5.63 26.03
CA PHE A 167 -2.93 4.85 25.86
C PHE A 167 -1.72 5.70 26.23
N ARG A 168 -0.81 5.12 27.03
CA ARG A 168 0.43 5.76 27.44
C ARG A 168 1.59 4.78 27.32
N TYR A 169 2.54 5.08 26.44
CA TYR A 169 3.66 4.19 26.14
C TYR A 169 4.89 4.99 25.72
N SER A 170 6.07 4.40 25.93
CA SER A 170 7.35 4.96 25.46
C SER A 170 8.10 4.00 24.54
N ARG A 171 7.71 2.71 24.53
CA ARG A 171 8.30 1.67 23.69
C ARG A 171 7.24 0.85 22.98
N LEU A 172 7.65 0.19 21.89
CA LEU A 172 6.78 -0.68 21.09
C LEU A 172 6.13 -1.79 21.93
N LYS A 173 6.88 -2.41 22.84
CA LYS A 173 6.32 -3.44 23.73
C LYS A 173 5.17 -2.89 24.59
N ASP A 174 5.37 -1.72 25.19
CA ASP A 174 4.40 -1.09 26.09
C ASP A 174 3.12 -0.73 25.33
N GLU A 175 3.27 -0.26 24.08
CA GLU A 175 2.16 0.02 23.17
C GLU A 175 1.34 -1.25 22.92
N MET A 176 1.99 -2.33 22.50
CA MET A 176 1.29 -3.60 22.19
C MET A 176 0.63 -4.21 23.42
N ASP A 177 1.30 -4.21 24.57
CA ASP A 177 0.75 -4.71 25.83
C ASP A 177 -0.49 -3.90 26.25
N SER A 178 -0.47 -2.57 26.03
CA SER A 178 -1.62 -1.69 26.30
C SER A 178 -2.82 -2.03 25.41
N TYR A 179 -2.59 -2.29 24.12
CA TYR A 179 -3.65 -2.70 23.20
C TYR A 179 -4.25 -4.06 23.59
N ILE A 180 -3.43 -5.03 23.97
CA ILE A 180 -3.90 -6.35 24.43
C ILE A 180 -4.74 -6.21 25.70
N HIS A 181 -4.27 -5.44 26.67
CA HIS A 181 -4.98 -5.24 27.93
C HIS A 181 -6.35 -4.59 27.71
N ALA A 182 -6.39 -3.49 26.93
CA ALA A 182 -7.63 -2.80 26.59
C ALA A 182 -8.61 -3.65 25.77
N SER A 183 -8.11 -4.67 25.06
CA SER A 183 -8.94 -5.56 24.23
C SER A 183 -9.73 -6.62 24.99
N GLU A 184 -9.46 -6.82 26.29
CA GLU A 184 -10.08 -7.89 27.10
C GLU A 184 -9.93 -9.29 26.47
N GLY A 185 -8.78 -9.56 25.86
CA GLY A 185 -8.45 -10.85 25.23
C GLY A 185 -8.93 -11.01 23.78
N LYS A 186 -9.39 -9.92 23.14
CA LYS A 186 -9.76 -9.88 21.72
C LYS A 186 -8.57 -9.65 20.77
N ILE A 187 -7.46 -9.11 21.27
CA ILE A 187 -6.22 -8.96 20.50
C ILE A 187 -5.20 -10.01 20.93
N GLN A 188 -4.50 -10.59 19.96
CA GLN A 188 -3.37 -11.48 20.19
C GLN A 188 -2.23 -11.19 19.21
N LEU A 189 -0.99 -11.27 19.70
CA LEU A 189 0.20 -11.15 18.88
C LEU A 189 0.59 -12.52 18.32
N SER A 190 0.97 -12.55 17.03
CA SER A 190 1.62 -13.70 16.43
C SER A 190 3.01 -13.96 17.04
N GLU A 191 3.55 -15.16 16.81
CA GLU A 191 4.91 -15.48 17.24
C GLU A 191 5.95 -14.60 16.53
N GLY A 192 5.71 -14.25 15.25
CA GLY A 192 6.57 -13.31 14.52
C GLY A 192 6.62 -11.93 15.17
N VAL A 193 5.48 -11.41 15.63
CA VAL A 193 5.40 -10.09 16.29
C VAL A 193 6.06 -10.12 17.66
N LYS A 194 5.81 -11.16 18.47
CA LYS A 194 6.46 -11.32 19.78
C LYS A 194 7.98 -11.33 19.63
N LYS A 195 8.50 -12.14 18.72
CA LYS A 195 9.94 -12.20 18.43
C LYS A 195 10.48 -10.85 17.96
N TYR A 196 9.77 -10.16 17.06
CA TYR A 196 10.17 -8.84 16.59
C TYR A 196 10.29 -7.84 17.75
N ILE A 197 9.33 -7.82 18.67
CA ILE A 197 9.34 -6.93 19.84
C ILE A 197 10.49 -7.26 20.79
N ASP A 198 10.76 -8.56 21.02
CA ASP A 198 11.86 -8.99 21.89
C ASP A 198 13.23 -8.58 21.29
N ASP A 199 13.39 -8.74 19.98
CA ASP A 199 14.61 -8.37 19.25
C ASP A 199 14.72 -6.84 19.03
N ASN A 200 13.59 -6.12 18.93
CA ASN A 200 13.49 -4.73 18.50
C ASN A 200 12.44 -3.96 19.33
N ASN A 201 12.67 -3.83 20.64
CA ASN A 201 11.80 -3.03 21.51
C ASN A 201 12.06 -1.52 21.33
N THR A 202 11.72 -1.02 20.14
CA THR A 202 12.00 0.35 19.68
C THR A 202 11.44 1.38 20.65
N GLN A 203 12.27 2.38 20.96
CA GLN A 203 11.90 3.56 21.71
C GLN A 203 11.08 4.49 20.78
N LEU A 204 9.83 4.77 21.16
CA LEU A 204 8.88 5.57 20.37
C LEU A 204 8.77 7.02 20.85
N ALA A 205 9.13 7.30 22.11
CA ALA A 205 9.15 8.63 22.71
C ALA A 205 10.59 9.03 23.08
N ASN A 206 10.89 10.33 23.24
CA ASN A 206 12.20 10.76 23.73
C ASN A 206 12.51 10.17 25.12
N ASP A 207 13.77 10.18 25.51
CA ASP A 207 14.22 9.65 26.80
C ASP A 207 13.47 10.30 27.97
N GLY A 208 12.79 9.48 28.76
CA GLY A 208 11.98 9.91 29.91
C GLY A 208 10.59 10.44 29.58
N GLU A 209 10.20 10.50 28.30
CA GLU A 209 8.89 10.95 27.85
C GLU A 209 7.93 9.80 27.54
N PHE A 210 6.65 10.13 27.38
CA PHE A 210 5.60 9.20 26.98
C PHE A 210 4.76 9.80 25.86
N ILE A 211 4.42 8.98 24.88
CA ILE A 211 3.30 9.26 23.98
C ILE A 211 2.02 9.03 24.78
N THR A 212 1.11 10.00 24.76
CA THR A 212 -0.24 9.87 25.34
C THR A 212 -1.25 10.12 24.25
N ILE A 213 -2.11 9.13 24.00
CA ILE A 213 -3.15 9.21 22.96
C ILE A 213 -4.48 8.80 23.58
N GLU A 214 -5.49 9.63 23.39
CA GLU A 214 -6.89 9.30 23.69
C GLU A 214 -7.57 8.84 22.39
N SER A 215 -7.96 7.57 22.32
CA SER A 215 -8.56 7.00 21.11
C SER A 215 -9.34 5.71 21.40
N THR A 216 -10.16 5.29 20.45
CA THR A 216 -10.71 3.93 20.48
C THR A 216 -9.62 2.93 20.12
N LEU A 217 -9.77 1.68 20.56
CA LEU A 217 -8.80 0.64 20.23
C LEU A 217 -8.76 0.36 18.72
N SER A 218 -9.92 0.42 18.03
CA SER A 218 -9.96 0.26 16.58
C SER A 218 -9.16 1.35 15.86
N ASP A 219 -9.31 2.61 16.27
CA ASP A 219 -8.61 3.72 15.63
C ASP A 219 -7.09 3.64 15.90
N ALA A 220 -6.70 3.21 17.10
CA ALA A 220 -5.30 3.00 17.45
C ALA A 220 -4.65 1.89 16.60
N ILE A 221 -5.34 0.76 16.41
CA ILE A 221 -4.86 -0.32 15.54
C ILE A 221 -4.76 0.15 14.08
N GLU A 222 -5.81 0.77 13.55
CA GLU A 222 -5.83 1.21 12.15
C GLU A 222 -4.73 2.24 11.86
N LYS A 223 -4.45 3.16 12.80
CA LYS A 223 -3.46 4.24 12.61
C LYS A 223 -2.03 3.85 12.96
N ASN A 224 -1.82 3.10 14.04
CA ASN A 224 -0.48 2.91 14.63
C ASN A 224 0.08 1.51 14.38
N VAL A 225 -0.75 0.46 14.33
CA VAL A 225 -0.26 -0.90 14.06
C VAL A 225 0.05 -1.08 12.58
N SER A 226 -0.81 -0.56 11.70
CA SER A 226 -0.68 -0.70 10.24
C SER A 226 0.62 -0.13 9.65
N SER A 227 1.36 0.71 10.38
CA SER A 227 2.65 1.26 9.92
C SER A 227 3.82 0.31 10.09
N THR A 228 3.70 -0.71 10.95
CA THR A 228 4.83 -1.62 11.29
C THR A 228 4.43 -3.09 11.15
N PHE A 229 3.17 -3.38 11.43
CA PHE A 229 2.60 -4.71 11.37
C PHE A 229 1.34 -4.71 10.51
N ASN A 230 0.81 -5.90 10.29
CA ASN A 230 -0.49 -6.11 9.70
C ASN A 230 -1.39 -6.85 10.70
N TYR A 231 -2.63 -7.13 10.32
CA TYR A 231 -3.51 -7.95 11.15
C TYR A 231 -4.47 -8.77 10.31
N TYR A 232 -5.08 -9.77 10.93
CA TYR A 232 -6.20 -10.52 10.37
C TYR A 232 -7.17 -10.91 11.48
N ILE A 233 -8.40 -11.25 11.09
CA ILE A 233 -9.41 -11.73 12.02
C ILE A 233 -9.49 -13.25 11.97
N GLU A 234 -9.40 -13.90 13.13
CA GLU A 234 -9.53 -15.35 13.27
C GLU A 234 -10.23 -15.68 14.59
N ASN A 235 -11.24 -16.57 14.56
CA ASN A 235 -11.97 -17.00 15.75
C ASN A 235 -12.51 -15.84 16.63
N ASN A 236 -13.04 -14.79 15.99
CA ASN A 236 -13.53 -13.56 16.65
C ASN A 236 -12.45 -12.85 17.51
N LYS A 237 -11.20 -12.93 17.07
CA LYS A 237 -10.05 -12.19 17.61
C LYS A 237 -9.29 -11.50 16.48
N LEU A 238 -8.68 -10.38 16.82
CA LEU A 238 -7.72 -9.69 15.98
C LEU A 238 -6.33 -10.23 16.28
N MET A 239 -5.70 -10.78 15.25
CA MET A 239 -4.33 -11.29 15.30
C MET A 239 -3.41 -10.27 14.66
N ILE A 240 -2.55 -9.62 15.45
CA ILE A 240 -1.49 -8.74 14.92
C ILE A 240 -0.34 -9.63 14.44
N CYS A 241 0.12 -9.42 13.20
CA CYS A 241 1.13 -10.25 12.56
C CYS A 241 2.16 -9.41 11.79
N THR A 242 3.32 -10.01 11.47
CA THR A 242 4.30 -9.35 10.61
C THR A 242 3.83 -9.33 9.16
N TYR A 243 4.43 -8.46 8.35
CA TYR A 243 4.19 -8.46 6.90
C TYR A 243 4.61 -9.78 6.23
N GLN A 244 5.62 -10.48 6.75
CA GLN A 244 6.02 -11.80 6.25
C GLN A 244 4.97 -12.88 6.55
N GLU A 245 4.30 -12.81 7.70
CA GLU A 245 3.20 -13.71 8.02
C GLU A 245 1.97 -13.40 7.16
N ALA A 246 1.67 -12.11 6.96
CA ALA A 246 0.61 -11.66 6.05
C ALA A 246 0.87 -12.10 4.59
N ALA A 247 2.12 -12.01 4.13
CA ALA A 247 2.56 -12.48 2.82
C ALA A 247 2.28 -13.98 2.61
N LYS A 248 2.64 -14.83 3.59
CA LYS A 248 2.33 -16.26 3.55
C LYS A 248 0.83 -16.53 3.45
N ARG A 249 0.02 -15.80 4.23
CA ARG A 249 -1.45 -15.90 4.17
C ARG A 249 -1.99 -15.53 2.79
N TRP A 250 -1.45 -14.50 2.15
CA TRP A 250 -1.80 -14.14 0.78
C TRP A 250 -1.41 -15.21 -0.25
N GLN A 251 -0.23 -15.83 -0.12
CA GLN A 251 0.19 -16.93 -0.99
C GLN A 251 -0.74 -18.14 -0.86
N GLU A 252 -1.05 -18.55 0.37
CA GLU A 252 -1.97 -19.65 0.64
C GLU A 252 -3.38 -19.36 0.10
N TRP A 253 -3.89 -18.16 0.36
CA TRP A 253 -5.19 -17.74 -0.15
C TRP A 253 -5.21 -17.74 -1.68
N TRP A 254 -4.17 -17.20 -2.33
CA TRP A 254 -4.08 -17.18 -3.79
C TRP A 254 -4.08 -18.59 -4.36
N SER A 255 -3.31 -19.52 -3.79
CA SER A 255 -3.27 -20.92 -4.25
C SER A 255 -4.64 -21.61 -4.25
N LYS A 256 -5.53 -21.23 -3.32
CA LYS A 256 -6.88 -21.80 -3.18
C LYS A 256 -7.92 -21.06 -4.03
N ASN A 257 -7.74 -19.75 -4.23
CA ASN A 257 -8.76 -18.87 -4.81
C ASN A 257 -8.43 -18.33 -6.21
N ALA A 258 -7.22 -18.51 -6.72
CA ALA A 258 -6.83 -17.94 -8.01
C ALA A 258 -7.79 -18.33 -9.15
N ASN A 259 -8.33 -19.55 -9.14
CA ASN A 259 -9.22 -20.05 -10.20
C ASN A 259 -10.63 -19.44 -10.19
N ILE A 260 -11.04 -18.79 -9.09
CA ILE A 260 -12.37 -18.15 -8.98
C ILE A 260 -12.31 -16.63 -9.18
N ILE A 261 -11.11 -16.05 -9.23
CA ILE A 261 -10.89 -14.62 -9.50
C ILE A 261 -11.00 -14.42 -11.01
N LYS A 262 -11.86 -13.46 -11.40
CA LYS A 262 -12.09 -13.04 -12.79
C LYS A 262 -11.09 -11.97 -13.19
#